data_AF-A0ABD0XXT7-F1
#
_entry.id   AF-A0ABD0XXT7-F1
#
_cell.length_a   1.000
_cell.length_b   1.000
_cell.length_c   1.000
_cell.angle_alpha   90.00
_cell.angle_beta   90.00
_cell.angle_gamma   90.00
#
_symmetry.space_group_name_H-M   'P 1'
#
loop_
_entity.id
_entity.type
_entity.pdbx_description
1 polymer ?
#
loop_
_entity_poly.entity_id
_entity_poly.type
_entity_poly.pdbx_seq_one_letter_code
_entity_poly.pdbx_strand_id
1 'polypeptide(L)'
;MTALRLVQRMKKDSMHSGRRPSGICGAALLMASRLHGYSRTVEDIIKVVQIHKSTLKKRLVEFGETPSSSLTLQEFMTVDLEEEQDPPSYKLARAKDRERLKTLEGDCIKQFTDLQSEIETKLFVSRKRKHSLTSLEEKEEVDTEKFVAQSTLGIVGEYIGPDSTILAAVPEGAGKGPSIASMGLGEGVPMIPVADSFKYPADGDLDTEGINDDEIDSYIMDQSETDLKDSMWHSMNADYLQAQKEKEERLKKEKEEGKPEKKKRRGGGRKKGNAPANSAGEAIEKMLQEKKISAKINYDVLKSLSMSLKEEELES
;
A
#
# COMPACT_ATOMS: atom_id res chain seq x y z
N MET A 1 -10.57 -39.19 -11.15
CA MET A 1 -10.15 -38.21 -12.17
C MET A 1 -10.77 -36.82 -11.99
N THR A 2 -11.97 -36.65 -11.42
CA THR A 2 -12.64 -35.34 -11.22
C THR A 2 -11.80 -34.29 -10.49
N ALA A 3 -11.10 -34.66 -9.42
CA ALA A 3 -10.26 -33.73 -8.67
C ALA A 3 -9.11 -33.15 -9.51
N LEU A 4 -8.52 -33.94 -10.41
CA LEU A 4 -7.46 -33.46 -11.31
C LEU A 4 -8.02 -32.46 -12.32
N ARG A 5 -9.21 -32.73 -12.89
CA ARG A 5 -9.89 -31.81 -13.79
C ARG A 5 -10.24 -30.49 -13.11
N LEU A 6 -10.72 -30.55 -11.86
CA LEU A 6 -10.94 -29.36 -11.03
C LEU A 6 -9.65 -28.56 -10.83
N VAL A 7 -8.53 -29.21 -10.50
CA VAL A 7 -7.24 -28.50 -10.35
C VAL A 7 -6.79 -27.86 -11.67
N GLN A 8 -6.95 -28.54 -12.80
CA GLN A 8 -6.63 -27.99 -14.12
C GLN A 8 -7.47 -26.75 -14.43
N ARG A 9 -8.78 -26.80 -14.17
CA ARG A 9 -9.65 -25.64 -14.36
C ARG A 9 -9.30 -24.49 -13.41
N MET A 10 -9.09 -24.78 -12.13
CA MET A 10 -8.64 -23.78 -11.14
C MET A 10 -7.29 -23.14 -11.50
N LYS A 11 -6.44 -23.85 -12.27
CA LYS A 11 -5.21 -23.29 -12.82
C LYS A 11 -5.49 -22.34 -13.99
N LYS A 12 -6.37 -22.75 -14.91
CA LYS A 12 -6.82 -21.92 -16.04
C LYS A 12 -7.54 -20.66 -15.57
N ASP A 13 -8.28 -20.71 -14.46
CA ASP A 13 -8.89 -19.53 -13.83
C ASP A 13 -7.89 -18.68 -13.01
N SER A 14 -6.59 -18.85 -13.21
CA SER A 14 -5.49 -18.12 -12.56
C SER A 14 -5.54 -18.08 -11.01
N MET A 15 -6.30 -18.95 -10.36
CA MET A 15 -6.43 -18.93 -8.90
C MET A 15 -5.15 -19.38 -8.17
N HIS A 16 -4.22 -20.03 -8.87
CA HIS A 16 -2.93 -20.49 -8.32
C HIS A 16 -1.84 -19.44 -8.33
N SER A 17 -1.98 -18.38 -9.13
CA SER A 17 -0.93 -17.38 -9.29
C SER A 17 -0.55 -16.74 -7.95
N GLY A 18 0.75 -16.76 -7.62
CA GLY A 18 1.30 -16.18 -6.38
C GLY A 18 0.88 -16.87 -5.06
N ARG A 19 0.30 -18.07 -5.09
CA ARG A 19 -0.30 -18.69 -3.90
C ARG A 19 0.06 -20.17 -3.74
N ARG A 20 -0.05 -20.71 -2.52
CA ARG A 20 0.34 -22.11 -2.24
C ARG A 20 -0.56 -23.13 -2.98
N PRO A 21 0.00 -24.12 -3.69
CA PRO A 21 -0.75 -25.12 -4.45
C PRO A 21 -1.52 -26.11 -3.57
N SER A 22 -1.04 -26.38 -2.35
CA SER A 22 -1.72 -27.28 -1.39
C SER A 22 -3.16 -26.84 -1.13
N GLY A 23 -3.40 -25.53 -1.03
CA GLY A 23 -4.74 -24.96 -0.82
C GLY A 23 -5.75 -25.32 -1.94
N ILE A 24 -5.30 -25.28 -3.19
CA ILE A 24 -6.13 -25.60 -4.36
C ILE A 24 -6.38 -27.10 -4.43
N CYS A 25 -5.35 -27.90 -4.17
CA CYS A 25 -5.49 -29.36 -4.15
C CYS A 25 -6.49 -29.81 -3.08
N GLY A 26 -6.44 -29.22 -1.88
CA GLY A 26 -7.40 -29.49 -0.81
C GLY A 26 -8.83 -29.05 -1.14
N ALA A 27 -9.00 -27.90 -1.78
CA ALA A 27 -10.31 -27.43 -2.23
C ALA A 27 -10.89 -28.36 -3.31
N ALA A 28 -10.07 -28.75 -4.30
CA ALA A 28 -10.48 -29.68 -5.35
C ALA A 28 -10.85 -31.06 -4.80
N LEU A 29 -10.09 -31.58 -3.83
CA LEU A 29 -10.40 -32.83 -3.13
C LEU A 29 -11.77 -32.77 -2.42
N LEU A 30 -12.03 -31.68 -1.70
CA LEU A 30 -13.30 -31.50 -0.98
C LEU A 30 -14.49 -31.36 -1.93
N MET A 31 -14.34 -30.63 -3.03
CA MET A 31 -15.41 -30.48 -4.02
C MET A 31 -15.67 -31.80 -4.75
N ALA A 32 -14.62 -32.49 -5.19
CA ALA A 32 -14.75 -33.80 -5.81
C ALA A 32 -15.44 -34.81 -4.87
N SER A 33 -15.10 -34.81 -3.58
CA SER A 33 -15.75 -35.72 -2.63
C SER A 33 -17.25 -35.44 -2.54
N ARG A 34 -17.65 -34.17 -2.45
CA ARG A 34 -19.07 -33.77 -2.40
C ARG A 34 -19.83 -34.10 -3.69
N LEU A 35 -19.21 -33.88 -4.85
CA LEU A 35 -19.81 -34.21 -6.14
C LEU A 35 -20.11 -35.70 -6.29
N HIS A 36 -19.27 -36.56 -5.71
CA HIS A 36 -19.45 -38.02 -5.71
C HIS A 36 -20.23 -38.55 -4.50
N GLY A 37 -20.84 -37.69 -3.68
CA GLY A 37 -21.64 -38.10 -2.51
C GLY A 37 -20.82 -38.54 -1.29
N TYR A 38 -19.50 -38.36 -1.29
CA TYR A 38 -18.63 -38.61 -0.14
C TYR A 38 -18.46 -37.35 0.71
N SER A 39 -19.22 -37.28 1.79
CA SER A 39 -19.18 -36.17 2.75
C SER A 39 -17.98 -36.31 3.71
N ARG A 40 -16.81 -35.80 3.31
CA ARG A 40 -15.65 -35.64 4.21
C ARG A 40 -15.74 -34.33 4.98
N THR A 41 -15.28 -34.33 6.23
CA THR A 41 -15.21 -33.10 7.02
C THR A 41 -14.08 -32.20 6.51
N VAL A 42 -14.27 -30.89 6.65
CA VAL A 42 -13.24 -29.89 6.30
C VAL A 42 -11.96 -30.12 7.13
N GLU A 43 -12.11 -30.58 8.37
CA GLU A 43 -10.99 -30.83 9.29
C GLU A 43 -10.14 -32.02 8.89
N ASP A 44 -10.75 -33.09 8.36
CA ASP A 44 -10.00 -34.25 7.88
C ASP A 44 -9.11 -33.89 6.68
N ILE A 45 -9.64 -33.08 5.77
CA ILE A 45 -8.87 -32.62 4.59
C ILE A 45 -7.74 -31.69 5.01
N ILE A 46 -7.99 -30.80 5.97
CA ILE A 46 -6.98 -29.89 6.52
C ILE A 46 -5.80 -30.66 7.12
N LYS A 47 -6.06 -31.74 7.87
CA LYS A 47 -5.01 -32.57 8.47
C LYS A 47 -4.12 -33.22 7.41
N VAL A 48 -4.70 -33.68 6.31
CA VAL A 48 -3.96 -34.31 5.20
C VAL A 48 -3.17 -33.29 4.38
N VAL A 49 -3.79 -32.16 4.03
CA VAL A 49 -3.23 -31.16 3.10
C VAL A 49 -2.34 -30.12 3.81
N GLN A 50 -2.36 -30.08 5.14
CA GLN A 50 -1.57 -29.19 5.99
C GLN A 50 -1.79 -27.70 5.67
N ILE A 51 -3.05 -27.28 5.66
CA ILE A 51 -3.45 -25.89 5.43
C ILE A 51 -4.43 -25.42 6.49
N HIS A 52 -4.50 -24.12 6.76
CA HIS A 52 -5.44 -23.60 7.75
C HIS A 52 -6.90 -23.55 7.22
N LYS A 53 -7.90 -23.67 8.12
CA LYS A 53 -9.34 -23.70 7.78
C LYS A 53 -9.81 -22.49 6.97
N SER A 54 -9.36 -21.29 7.34
CA SER A 54 -9.67 -20.06 6.59
C SER A 54 -9.11 -20.09 5.17
N THR A 55 -7.94 -20.71 4.96
CA THR A 55 -7.33 -20.80 3.63
C THR A 55 -8.17 -21.68 2.71
N LEU A 56 -8.58 -22.86 3.18
CA LEU A 56 -9.45 -23.74 2.40
C LEU A 56 -10.79 -23.06 2.07
N LYS A 57 -11.41 -22.39 3.05
CA LYS A 57 -12.66 -21.65 2.82
C LYS A 57 -12.52 -20.55 1.77
N LYS A 58 -11.47 -19.73 1.84
CA LYS A 58 -11.21 -18.67 0.83
C LYS A 58 -11.11 -19.26 -0.58
N ARG A 59 -10.40 -20.37 -0.75
CA ARG A 59 -10.27 -21.05 -2.06
C ARG A 59 -11.61 -21.56 -2.60
N LEU A 60 -12.50 -22.04 -1.73
CA LEU A 60 -13.84 -22.49 -2.13
C LEU A 60 -14.73 -21.31 -2.55
N VAL A 61 -14.68 -20.20 -1.82
CA VAL A 61 -15.43 -18.98 -2.15
C VAL A 61 -14.99 -18.42 -3.50
N GLU A 62 -13.67 -18.31 -3.73
CA GLU A 62 -13.12 -17.84 -5.01
C GLU A 62 -13.52 -18.74 -6.18
N PHE A 63 -13.53 -20.06 -6.00
CA PHE A 63 -14.06 -20.97 -7.02
C PHE A 63 -15.56 -20.75 -7.27
N GLY A 64 -16.33 -20.45 -6.21
CA GLY A 64 -17.75 -20.09 -6.31
C GLY A 64 -18.03 -18.80 -7.10
N GLU A 65 -17.03 -17.94 -7.27
CA GLU A 65 -17.12 -16.73 -8.10
C GLU A 65 -16.75 -17.00 -9.58
N THR A 66 -16.26 -18.20 -9.90
CA THR A 66 -15.93 -18.57 -11.29
C THR A 66 -17.16 -19.13 -12.01
N PRO A 67 -17.30 -18.94 -13.33
CA PRO A 67 -18.40 -19.51 -14.10
C PRO A 67 -18.38 -21.05 -14.07
N SER A 68 -17.25 -21.68 -13.73
CA SER A 68 -17.16 -23.14 -13.59
C SER A 68 -17.92 -23.71 -12.41
N SER A 69 -18.21 -22.91 -11.38
CA SER A 69 -18.95 -23.41 -10.21
C SER A 69 -20.45 -23.56 -10.45
N SER A 70 -21.01 -22.93 -11.49
CA SER A 70 -22.45 -23.05 -11.80
C SER A 70 -22.78 -24.27 -12.66
N LEU A 71 -21.80 -24.99 -13.21
CA LEU A 71 -22.05 -26.19 -14.02
C LEU A 71 -22.44 -27.39 -13.16
N THR A 72 -23.31 -28.24 -13.73
CA THR A 72 -23.59 -29.54 -13.13
C THR A 72 -22.38 -30.48 -13.24
N LEU A 73 -22.36 -31.55 -12.43
CA LEU A 73 -21.26 -32.52 -12.46
C LEU A 73 -21.04 -33.13 -13.85
N GLN A 74 -22.11 -33.45 -14.57
CA GLN A 74 -22.03 -34.07 -15.89
C GLN A 74 -21.51 -33.08 -16.93
N GLU A 75 -22.01 -31.85 -16.91
CA GLU A 75 -21.55 -30.79 -17.80
C GLU A 75 -20.09 -30.45 -17.53
N PHE A 76 -19.67 -30.32 -16.26
CA PHE A 76 -18.29 -30.02 -15.89
C PHE A 76 -17.29 -31.10 -16.35
N MET A 77 -17.74 -32.35 -16.45
CA MET A 77 -16.90 -33.48 -16.88
C MET A 77 -16.87 -33.63 -18.41
N THR A 78 -17.64 -32.84 -19.15
CA THR A 78 -17.75 -32.94 -20.61
C THR A 78 -17.30 -31.65 -21.29
N VAL A 79 -17.71 -30.50 -20.74
CA VAL A 79 -17.48 -29.17 -21.29
C VAL A 79 -16.31 -28.50 -20.58
N ASP A 80 -15.31 -28.09 -21.35
CA ASP A 80 -14.25 -27.21 -20.89
C ASP A 80 -14.55 -25.78 -21.33
N LEU A 81 -14.79 -24.88 -20.38
CA LEU A 81 -14.99 -23.47 -20.69
C LEU A 81 -13.69 -22.86 -21.24
N GLU A 82 -13.82 -22.05 -22.30
CA GLU A 82 -12.69 -21.35 -22.90
C GLU A 82 -12.28 -20.12 -22.08
N GLU A 83 -13.26 -19.39 -21.55
CA GLU A 83 -13.03 -18.17 -20.77
C GLU A 83 -12.07 -18.40 -19.60
N GLU A 84 -11.02 -17.59 -19.58
CA GLU A 84 -10.05 -17.46 -18.51
C GLU A 84 -10.47 -16.32 -17.56
N GLN A 85 -10.13 -16.46 -16.29
CA GLN A 85 -10.51 -15.53 -15.24
C GLN A 85 -9.28 -14.85 -14.66
N ASP A 86 -9.45 -13.60 -14.24
CA ASP A 86 -8.38 -12.85 -13.59
C ASP A 86 -8.02 -13.43 -12.21
N PRO A 87 -6.73 -13.32 -11.79
CA PRO A 87 -6.32 -13.74 -10.47
C PRO A 87 -7.02 -12.93 -9.36
N PRO A 88 -7.29 -13.52 -8.18
CA PRO A 88 -8.01 -12.84 -7.09
C PRO A 88 -7.38 -11.52 -6.62
N SER A 89 -6.05 -11.37 -6.73
CA SER A 89 -5.36 -10.11 -6.42
C SER A 89 -5.80 -8.97 -7.33
N TYR A 90 -6.05 -9.25 -8.61
CA TYR A 90 -6.51 -8.26 -9.58
C TYR A 90 -7.97 -7.88 -9.36
N LYS A 91 -8.83 -8.87 -9.08
CA LYS A 91 -10.25 -8.64 -8.77
C LYS A 91 -10.45 -7.72 -7.56
N LEU A 92 -9.70 -7.97 -6.48
CA LEU A 92 -9.74 -7.14 -5.27
C LEU A 92 -9.23 -5.71 -5.52
N ALA A 93 -8.12 -5.57 -6.25
CA ALA A 93 -7.56 -4.25 -6.58
C ALA A 93 -8.56 -3.43 -7.42
N ARG A 94 -9.16 -4.03 -8.45
CA ARG A 94 -10.17 -3.38 -9.30
C ARG A 94 -11.47 -3.08 -8.58
N ALA A 95 -11.89 -3.93 -7.63
CA ALA A 95 -13.07 -3.65 -6.82
C ALA A 95 -12.87 -2.40 -5.94
N LYS A 96 -11.71 -2.28 -5.29
CA LYS A 96 -11.34 -1.10 -4.50
C LYS A 96 -11.22 0.15 -5.35
N ASP A 97 -10.65 0.02 -6.55
CA ASP A 97 -10.51 1.12 -7.50
C ASP A 97 -11.87 1.63 -7.98
N ARG A 98 -12.80 0.71 -8.31
CA ARG A 98 -14.20 1.06 -8.65
C ARG A 98 -14.92 1.76 -7.50
N GLU A 99 -14.71 1.32 -6.27
CA GLU A 99 -15.30 1.98 -5.09
C GLU A 99 -14.77 3.41 -4.94
N ARG A 100 -13.45 3.59 -5.08
CA ARG A 100 -12.82 4.92 -5.06
C ARG A 100 -13.39 5.84 -6.16
N LEU A 101 -13.56 5.33 -7.38
CA LEU A 101 -14.16 6.06 -8.49
C LEU A 101 -15.61 6.48 -8.18
N LYS A 102 -16.43 5.58 -7.62
CA LYS A 102 -17.81 5.91 -7.21
C LYS A 102 -17.85 6.97 -6.13
N THR A 103 -16.93 6.94 -5.17
CA THR A 103 -16.82 7.99 -4.15
C THR A 103 -16.51 9.34 -4.79
N LEU A 104 -15.52 9.38 -5.70
CA LEU A 104 -15.15 10.59 -6.42
C LEU A 104 -16.29 11.12 -7.30
N GLU A 105 -17.02 10.23 -8.00
CA GLU A 105 -18.22 10.60 -8.76
C GLU A 105 -19.28 11.22 -7.85
N GLY A 106 -19.54 10.62 -6.69
CA GLY A 106 -20.47 11.15 -5.70
C GLY A 106 -20.07 12.54 -5.20
N ASP A 107 -18.79 12.75 -4.92
CA ASP A 107 -18.29 14.05 -4.47
C ASP A 107 -18.31 15.10 -5.60
N CYS A 108 -18.05 14.69 -6.84
CA CYS A 108 -18.18 15.57 -8.01
C CYS A 108 -19.65 15.98 -8.22
N ILE A 109 -20.60 15.05 -8.07
CA ILE A 109 -22.04 15.34 -8.16
C ILE A 109 -22.46 16.34 -7.08
N LYS A 110 -21.99 16.17 -5.84
CA LYS A 110 -22.25 17.14 -4.75
C LYS A 110 -21.74 18.53 -5.10
N GLN A 111 -20.50 18.61 -5.58
CA GLN A 111 -19.93 19.90 -6.02
C GLN A 111 -20.75 20.54 -7.14
N PHE A 112 -21.22 19.76 -8.11
CA PHE A 112 -22.10 20.26 -9.17
C PHE A 112 -23.44 20.76 -8.63
N THR A 113 -24.08 20.03 -7.70
CA THR A 113 -25.34 20.48 -7.09
C THR A 113 -25.16 21.73 -6.24
N ASP A 114 -24.06 21.83 -5.50
CA ASP A 114 -23.76 23.00 -4.68
C ASP A 114 -23.55 24.23 -5.57
N LEU A 115 -22.76 24.11 -6.64
CA LEU A 115 -22.56 25.18 -7.62
C LEU A 115 -23.87 25.59 -8.31
N GLN A 116 -24.74 24.64 -8.66
CA GLN A 116 -26.07 24.95 -9.22
C GLN A 116 -26.90 25.78 -8.24
N SER A 117 -26.94 25.39 -6.97
CA SER A 117 -27.66 26.13 -5.93
C SER A 117 -27.10 27.54 -5.72
N GLU A 118 -25.78 27.70 -5.81
CA GLU A 118 -25.13 29.01 -5.69
C GLU A 118 -25.43 29.91 -6.90
N ILE A 119 -25.42 29.36 -8.11
CA ILE A 119 -25.81 30.08 -9.33
C ILE A 119 -27.27 30.54 -9.24
N GLU A 120 -28.19 29.66 -8.83
CA GLU A 120 -29.60 29.99 -8.69
C GLU A 120 -29.82 31.11 -7.65
N THR A 121 -29.10 31.05 -6.54
CA THR A 121 -29.11 32.10 -5.50
C THR A 121 -28.61 33.44 -6.06
N LYS A 122 -27.50 33.45 -6.81
CA LYS A 122 -26.96 34.69 -7.42
C LYS A 122 -27.88 35.25 -8.51
N LEU A 123 -28.54 34.40 -9.28
CA LEU A 123 -29.54 34.83 -10.27
C LEU A 123 -30.79 35.41 -9.59
N PHE A 124 -31.25 34.81 -8.48
CA PHE A 124 -32.37 35.34 -7.70
C PHE A 124 -32.06 36.73 -7.12
N VAL A 125 -30.88 36.91 -6.53
CA VAL A 125 -30.44 38.22 -6.00
C VAL A 125 -30.31 39.26 -7.12
N SER A 126 -29.73 38.89 -8.26
CA SER A 126 -29.59 39.79 -9.42
C SER A 126 -30.95 40.18 -10.01
N ARG A 127 -31.91 39.26 -10.07
CA ARG A 127 -33.28 39.53 -10.53
C ARG A 127 -34.04 40.44 -9.56
N LYS A 128 -33.84 40.27 -8.25
CA LYS A 128 -34.40 41.15 -7.21
C LYS A 128 -33.80 42.56 -7.26
N ARG A 129 -32.50 42.69 -7.55
CA ARG A 129 -31.83 43.98 -7.78
C ARG A 129 -32.32 44.65 -9.07
N LYS A 130 -32.46 43.90 -10.18
CA LYS A 130 -33.07 44.43 -11.41
C LYS A 130 -34.48 44.93 -11.18
N HIS A 131 -35.34 44.19 -10.48
CA HIS A 131 -36.70 44.64 -10.17
C HIS A 131 -36.74 45.88 -9.23
N SER A 132 -35.73 46.05 -8.38
CA SER A 132 -35.60 47.25 -7.53
C SER A 132 -35.06 48.47 -8.31
N LEU A 133 -34.28 48.25 -9.36
CA LEU A 133 -33.69 49.28 -10.21
C LEU A 133 -34.68 49.74 -11.29
N THR A 134 -35.39 48.80 -11.93
CA THR A 134 -36.42 49.10 -12.95
C THR A 134 -37.56 49.95 -12.40
N SER A 135 -37.94 49.76 -11.13
CA SER A 135 -38.98 50.60 -10.49
C SER A 135 -38.55 52.06 -10.22
N LEU A 136 -37.24 52.35 -10.26
CA LEU A 136 -36.70 53.70 -10.09
C LEU A 136 -36.31 54.31 -11.45
N GLU A 137 -35.77 53.50 -12.36
CA GLU A 137 -35.37 53.89 -13.72
C GLU A 137 -36.56 54.17 -14.65
N GLU A 138 -37.69 53.46 -14.50
CA GLU A 138 -38.93 53.71 -15.30
C GLU A 138 -39.50 55.13 -15.13
N LYS A 139 -39.15 55.84 -14.05
CA LYS A 139 -39.57 57.25 -13.85
C LYS A 139 -38.60 58.27 -14.46
N GLU A 140 -37.31 57.94 -14.57
CA GLU A 140 -36.29 58.84 -15.11
C GLU A 140 -36.09 58.66 -16.63
N GLU A 141 -36.30 57.45 -17.16
CA GLU A 141 -36.26 57.17 -18.61
C GLU A 141 -37.38 57.89 -19.37
N VAL A 142 -38.60 57.95 -18.81
CA VAL A 142 -39.75 58.58 -19.48
C VAL A 142 -39.59 60.10 -19.65
N ASP A 143 -38.89 60.76 -18.72
CA ASP A 143 -38.63 62.21 -18.79
C ASP A 143 -37.41 62.53 -19.67
N THR A 144 -36.39 61.66 -19.70
CA THR A 144 -35.23 61.81 -20.58
C THR A 144 -35.57 61.52 -22.05
N GLU A 145 -36.40 60.51 -22.32
CA GLU A 145 -36.88 60.20 -23.68
C GLU A 145 -37.74 61.32 -24.27
N LYS A 146 -38.62 61.97 -23.48
CA LYS A 146 -39.40 63.12 -23.93
C LYS A 146 -38.54 64.33 -24.27
N PHE A 147 -37.49 64.58 -23.48
CA PHE A 147 -36.55 65.69 -23.71
C PHE A 147 -35.67 65.46 -24.95
N VAL A 148 -35.14 64.24 -25.11
CA VAL A 148 -34.34 63.85 -26.28
C VAL A 148 -35.18 63.88 -27.55
N ALA A 149 -36.42 63.36 -27.54
CA ALA A 149 -37.30 63.39 -28.71
C ALA A 149 -37.66 64.82 -29.16
N GLN A 150 -37.86 65.76 -28.23
CA GLN A 150 -38.16 67.16 -28.57
C GLN A 150 -36.93 67.93 -29.07
N SER A 151 -35.74 67.61 -28.56
CA SER A 151 -34.50 68.34 -28.91
C SER A 151 -33.75 67.77 -30.12
N THR A 152 -33.92 66.48 -30.43
CA THR A 152 -33.11 65.79 -31.47
C THR A 152 -33.84 65.54 -32.79
N LEU A 153 -35.18 65.66 -32.85
CA LEU A 153 -35.94 65.42 -34.06
C LEU A 153 -35.65 66.44 -35.19
N GLY A 154 -35.24 67.66 -34.83
CA GLY A 154 -34.84 68.68 -35.81
C GLY A 154 -33.43 68.48 -36.39
N ILE A 155 -32.53 67.78 -35.67
CA ILE A 155 -31.10 67.68 -36.02
C ILE A 155 -30.83 66.40 -36.83
N VAL A 156 -31.50 65.29 -36.51
CA VAL A 156 -31.25 64.00 -37.17
C VAL A 156 -31.80 63.95 -38.60
N GLY A 157 -32.81 64.78 -38.93
CA GLY A 157 -33.35 64.89 -40.29
C GLY A 157 -32.40 65.55 -41.31
N GLU A 158 -31.37 66.26 -40.85
CA GLU A 158 -30.41 66.96 -41.73
C GLU A 158 -29.22 66.06 -42.15
N TYR A 159 -28.96 64.95 -41.45
CA TYR A 159 -27.70 64.19 -41.59
C TYR A 159 -27.80 62.71 -42.04
N ILE A 160 -29.00 62.15 -42.25
CA ILE A 160 -29.12 60.79 -42.82
C ILE A 160 -29.16 60.90 -44.35
N GLY A 161 -27.97 60.94 -44.96
CA GLY A 161 -27.79 60.53 -46.34
C GLY A 161 -27.87 59.00 -46.48
N PRO A 162 -28.29 58.46 -47.64
CA PRO A 162 -28.53 57.05 -47.81
C PRO A 162 -27.21 56.33 -48.13
N ASP A 163 -26.53 55.78 -47.14
CA ASP A 163 -25.78 54.53 -47.34
C ASP A 163 -25.41 53.87 -46.00
N SER A 164 -26.19 52.84 -45.68
CA SER A 164 -25.91 51.79 -44.71
C SER A 164 -24.77 50.89 -45.17
N THR A 165 -24.02 50.25 -44.26
CA THR A 165 -23.82 48.79 -44.21
C THR A 165 -23.03 48.37 -42.96
N ILE A 166 -23.67 47.54 -42.13
CA ILE A 166 -23.11 46.70 -41.04
C ILE A 166 -22.33 45.54 -41.67
N LEU A 167 -21.29 44.97 -41.04
CA LEU A 167 -21.06 43.51 -41.09
C LEU A 167 -20.10 43.00 -39.97
N ALA A 168 -20.55 41.93 -39.32
CA ALA A 168 -19.85 41.10 -38.33
C ALA A 168 -19.17 39.89 -39.00
N ALA A 169 -18.10 39.34 -38.41
CA ALA A 169 -17.58 38.01 -38.74
C ALA A 169 -16.80 37.37 -37.56
N VAL A 170 -17.22 36.18 -37.14
CA VAL A 170 -16.50 35.25 -36.23
C VAL A 170 -16.31 33.93 -36.97
N PRO A 171 -15.10 33.34 -37.02
CA PRO A 171 -14.91 32.04 -37.65
C PRO A 171 -15.10 30.86 -36.66
N GLU A 172 -15.77 29.82 -37.16
CA GLU A 172 -16.03 28.54 -36.51
C GLU A 172 -14.80 27.60 -36.54
N GLY A 173 -14.63 26.73 -35.54
CA GLY A 173 -13.78 25.54 -35.70
C GLY A 173 -12.93 25.05 -34.52
N ALA A 174 -13.01 25.63 -33.32
CA ALA A 174 -12.27 25.11 -32.16
C ALA A 174 -13.23 24.66 -31.06
N GLY A 175 -13.25 23.35 -30.77
CA GLY A 175 -13.87 22.83 -29.55
C GLY A 175 -13.31 23.58 -28.33
N LYS A 176 -14.17 23.90 -27.36
CA LYS A 176 -13.85 24.74 -26.19
C LYS A 176 -12.92 24.08 -25.16
N GLY A 177 -12.08 23.12 -25.57
CA GLY A 177 -11.11 22.45 -24.73
C GLY A 177 -9.68 22.93 -25.02
N PRO A 178 -8.77 22.97 -24.02
CA PRO A 178 -7.36 23.23 -24.26
C PRO A 178 -6.81 22.20 -25.24
N SER A 179 -6.01 22.64 -26.22
CA SER A 179 -5.42 21.73 -27.20
C SER A 179 -4.42 20.78 -26.53
N ILE A 180 -4.19 19.61 -27.12
CA ILE A 180 -3.24 18.61 -26.58
C ILE A 180 -1.80 19.15 -26.45
N ALA A 181 -1.46 20.13 -27.30
CA ALA A 181 -0.21 20.90 -27.22
C ALA A 181 -0.25 21.93 -26.08
N SER A 182 -1.40 22.57 -25.83
CA SER A 182 -1.61 23.45 -24.67
C SER A 182 -1.51 22.68 -23.34
N MET A 183 -1.81 21.38 -23.33
CA MET A 183 -1.64 20.49 -22.17
C MET A 183 -0.22 19.92 -22.04
N GLY A 184 0.73 20.24 -22.93
CA GLY A 184 2.12 19.78 -22.83
C GLY A 184 2.32 18.28 -23.13
N LEU A 185 1.38 17.64 -23.85
CA LEU A 185 1.41 16.20 -24.18
C LEU A 185 1.76 15.93 -25.65
N GLY A 186 2.14 16.96 -26.40
CA GLY A 186 2.56 16.85 -27.80
C GLY A 186 4.06 16.61 -27.92
N GLU A 187 4.41 15.56 -28.65
CA GLU A 187 5.77 15.01 -28.89
C GLU A 187 6.38 14.23 -27.71
N GLY A 188 6.73 12.98 -28.02
CA GLY A 188 7.13 11.97 -27.06
C GLY A 188 8.27 12.45 -26.18
N VAL A 189 8.00 12.53 -24.88
CA VAL A 189 9.01 12.69 -23.85
C VAL A 189 10.05 11.59 -24.08
N PRO A 190 11.32 11.91 -24.41
CA PRO A 190 12.34 10.89 -24.44
C PRO A 190 12.35 10.24 -23.07
N MET A 191 12.18 8.92 -23.03
CA MET A 191 12.39 8.13 -21.82
C MET A 191 13.77 8.51 -21.28
N ILE A 192 13.80 9.34 -20.24
CA ILE A 192 15.02 9.63 -19.51
C ILE A 192 15.43 8.27 -18.96
N PRO A 193 16.54 7.67 -19.40
CA PRO A 193 17.04 6.50 -18.71
C PRO A 193 17.28 6.98 -17.28
N VAL A 194 16.61 6.34 -16.32
CA VAL A 194 16.94 6.52 -14.91
C VAL A 194 18.36 5.98 -14.80
N ALA A 195 19.33 6.88 -14.99
CA ALA A 195 20.72 6.61 -14.72
C ALA A 195 20.76 6.42 -13.21
N ASP A 196 20.75 5.15 -12.83
CA ASP A 196 21.03 4.66 -11.50
C ASP A 196 22.52 4.97 -11.25
N SER A 197 22.81 6.22 -10.94
CA SER A 197 24.16 6.68 -10.62
C SER A 197 24.16 7.45 -9.31
N PHE A 198 23.46 6.92 -8.31
CA PHE A 198 23.81 7.21 -6.92
C PHE A 198 25.05 6.37 -6.59
N LYS A 199 26.23 6.95 -6.81
CA LYS A 199 27.51 6.32 -6.44
C LYS A 199 27.72 6.54 -4.96
N TYR A 200 27.70 5.47 -4.16
CA TYR A 200 28.24 5.53 -2.81
C TYR A 200 29.77 5.71 -2.90
N PRO A 201 30.35 6.72 -2.24
CA PRO A 201 31.80 6.82 -2.14
C PRO A 201 32.36 5.54 -1.50
N ALA A 202 33.35 4.93 -2.17
CA ALA A 202 33.91 3.63 -1.80
C ALA A 202 34.67 3.66 -0.46
N ASP A 203 35.02 4.85 0.01
CA ASP A 203 35.84 5.07 1.21
C ASP A 203 35.01 5.15 2.51
N GLY A 204 33.68 5.03 2.42
CA GLY A 204 32.78 5.06 3.58
C GLY A 204 32.62 6.44 4.22
N ASP A 205 33.20 7.47 3.61
CA ASP A 205 33.02 8.86 4.02
C ASP A 205 31.66 9.36 3.59
N LEU A 206 30.92 10.00 4.51
CA LEU A 206 29.60 10.54 4.22
C LEU A 206 29.79 11.88 3.52
N ASP A 207 29.37 11.97 2.26
CA ASP A 207 29.32 13.23 1.53
C ASP A 207 28.28 14.15 2.19
N THR A 208 28.76 15.16 2.92
CA THR A 208 27.94 16.20 3.53
C THR A 208 27.84 17.45 2.65
N GLU A 209 28.46 17.47 1.46
CA GLU A 209 28.39 18.60 0.54
C GLU A 209 26.99 18.71 -0.06
N GLY A 210 26.22 19.69 0.40
CA GLY A 210 24.83 19.93 -0.02
C GLY A 210 23.80 19.79 1.09
N ILE A 211 24.23 19.44 2.31
CA ILE A 211 23.39 19.64 3.49
C ILE A 211 23.50 21.12 3.89
N ASN A 212 22.35 21.78 4.04
CA ASN A 212 22.31 23.16 4.46
C ASN A 212 22.39 23.23 5.98
N ASP A 213 23.53 23.63 6.52
CA ASP A 213 23.75 23.70 7.98
C ASP A 213 22.70 24.58 8.69
N ASP A 214 22.23 25.66 8.04
CA ASP A 214 21.16 26.52 8.59
C ASP A 214 19.81 25.79 8.74
N GLU A 215 19.52 24.81 7.86
CA GLU A 215 18.32 23.97 7.98
C GLU A 215 18.47 22.97 9.14
N ILE A 216 19.65 22.38 9.31
CA ILE A 216 19.93 21.44 10.39
C ILE A 216 19.85 22.12 11.75
N ASP A 217 20.40 23.33 11.86
CA ASP A 217 20.39 24.09 13.11
C ASP A 217 18.96 24.43 13.54
N SER A 218 18.03 24.60 12.60
CA SER A 218 16.61 24.80 12.90
C SER A 218 15.91 23.56 13.49
N TYR A 219 16.50 22.36 13.38
CA TYR A 219 15.92 21.14 13.95
C TYR A 219 16.24 21.00 15.45
N ILE A 220 17.27 21.70 15.93
CA ILE A 220 17.61 21.74 17.36
C ILE A 220 16.69 22.76 18.02
N MET A 221 15.95 22.33 19.04
CA MET A 221 15.04 23.21 19.77
C MET A 221 15.82 24.17 20.67
N ASP A 222 15.32 25.40 20.80
CA ASP A 222 15.86 26.36 21.76
C ASP A 222 15.81 25.82 23.20
N GLN A 223 16.71 26.30 24.05
CA GLN A 223 16.83 25.83 25.44
C GLN A 223 15.51 25.96 26.22
N SER A 224 14.76 27.06 26.00
CA SER A 224 13.46 27.27 26.64
C SER A 224 12.38 26.30 26.16
N GLU A 225 12.41 25.92 24.88
CA GLU A 225 11.46 24.93 24.34
C GLU A 225 11.78 23.53 24.85
N THR A 226 13.07 23.22 24.97
CA THR A 226 13.56 21.97 25.54
C THR A 226 13.13 21.83 26.98
N ASP A 227 13.34 22.84 27.82
CA ASP A 227 12.93 22.81 29.24
C ASP A 227 11.40 22.64 29.41
N LEU A 228 10.62 23.28 28.53
CA LEU A 228 9.16 23.16 28.54
C LEU A 228 8.72 21.75 28.12
N LYS A 229 9.27 21.22 27.04
CA LYS A 229 8.98 19.86 26.56
C LYS A 229 9.46 18.81 27.56
N ASP A 230 10.60 19.02 28.20
CA ASP A 230 11.12 18.16 29.26
C ASP A 230 10.19 18.18 30.46
N SER A 231 9.76 19.34 30.94
CA SER A 231 8.80 19.44 32.05
C SER A 231 7.49 18.72 31.72
N MET A 232 6.95 18.94 30.52
CA MET A 232 5.74 18.28 30.05
C MET A 232 5.93 16.76 29.93
N TRP A 233 7.05 16.29 29.39
CA TRP A 233 7.37 14.88 29.26
C TRP A 233 7.54 14.21 30.62
N HIS A 234 8.24 14.84 31.56
CA HIS A 234 8.40 14.34 32.93
C HIS A 234 7.08 14.30 33.68
N SER A 235 6.20 15.29 33.48
CA SER A 235 4.86 15.27 34.06
C SER A 235 4.00 14.15 33.48
N MET A 236 4.01 13.94 32.16
CA MET A 236 3.22 12.88 31.51
C MET A 236 3.77 11.48 31.78
N ASN A 237 5.09 11.34 31.91
CA ASN A 237 5.75 10.06 32.15
C ASN A 237 6.14 9.84 33.63
N ALA A 238 5.62 10.65 34.56
CA ALA A 238 5.97 10.58 35.98
C ALA A 238 5.81 9.15 36.54
N ASP A 239 4.68 8.51 36.24
CA ASP A 239 4.37 7.15 36.67
C ASP A 239 5.35 6.12 36.09
N TYR A 240 5.76 6.30 34.82
CA TYR A 240 6.73 5.43 34.17
C TYR A 240 8.12 5.58 34.79
N LEU A 241 8.56 6.81 35.06
CA LEU A 241 9.85 7.09 35.71
C LEU A 241 9.88 6.53 37.14
N GLN A 242 8.78 6.64 37.89
CA GLN A 242 8.67 6.09 39.23
C GLN A 242 8.72 4.56 39.21
N ALA A 243 7.97 3.92 38.32
CA ALA A 243 8.01 2.46 38.15
C ALA A 243 9.39 1.97 37.71
N GLN A 244 10.11 2.73 36.89
CA GLN A 244 11.47 2.42 36.48
C GLN A 244 12.46 2.53 37.64
N LYS A 245 12.37 3.61 38.44
CA LYS A 245 13.17 3.79 39.66
C LYS A 245 12.89 2.68 40.69
N GLU A 246 11.64 2.35 40.96
CA GLU A 246 11.26 1.27 41.88
C GLU A 246 11.79 -0.09 41.39
N LYS A 247 11.73 -0.35 40.08
CA LYS A 247 12.27 -1.58 39.49
C LYS A 247 13.78 -1.66 39.62
N GLU A 248 14.50 -0.56 39.45
CA GLU A 248 15.94 -0.47 39.65
C GLU A 248 16.32 -0.60 41.13
N GLU A 249 15.57 0.02 42.04
CA GLU A 249 15.78 -0.09 43.49
C GLU A 249 15.50 -1.52 43.97
N ARG A 250 14.42 -2.15 43.52
CA ARG A 250 14.13 -3.55 43.79
C ARG A 250 15.24 -4.46 43.28
N LEU A 251 15.79 -4.19 42.09
CA LEU A 251 16.91 -4.95 41.54
C LEU A 251 18.20 -4.73 42.36
N LYS A 252 18.49 -3.51 42.80
CA LYS A 252 19.65 -3.21 43.67
C LYS A 252 19.51 -3.89 45.02
N LYS A 253 18.32 -3.84 45.63
CA LYS A 253 18.01 -4.54 46.88
C LYS A 253 18.15 -6.06 46.73
N GLU A 254 17.65 -6.65 45.65
CA GLU A 254 17.83 -8.08 45.35
C GLU A 254 19.31 -8.46 45.13
N LYS A 255 20.12 -7.56 44.57
CA LYS A 255 21.57 -7.73 44.38
C LYS A 255 22.34 -7.64 45.70
N GLU A 256 21.96 -6.72 46.59
CA GLU A 256 22.51 -6.58 47.94
C GLU A 256 22.10 -7.75 48.86
N GLU A 257 20.89 -8.28 48.69
CA GLU A 257 20.39 -9.48 49.37
C GLU A 257 21.00 -10.80 48.82
N GLY A 258 21.94 -10.72 47.87
CA GLY A 258 22.72 -11.87 47.39
C GLY A 258 21.90 -12.98 46.72
N LYS A 259 20.67 -12.68 46.27
CA LYS A 259 19.78 -13.68 45.68
C LYS A 259 20.31 -14.07 44.28
N PRO A 260 20.45 -15.37 43.95
CA PRO A 260 21.02 -15.77 42.67
C PRO A 260 20.14 -15.30 41.51
N GLU A 261 20.76 -14.54 40.61
CA GLU A 261 20.14 -13.89 39.46
C GLU A 261 19.34 -14.92 38.64
N LYS A 262 18.02 -14.72 38.51
CA LYS A 262 17.18 -15.61 37.69
C LYS A 262 17.59 -15.44 36.23
N LYS A 263 18.30 -16.44 35.67
CA LYS A 263 18.64 -16.50 34.24
C LYS A 263 17.39 -16.24 33.41
N LYS A 264 17.36 -15.10 32.71
CA LYS A 264 16.36 -14.85 31.67
C LYS A 264 16.42 -16.02 30.69
N ARG A 265 15.29 -16.73 30.52
CA ARG A 265 15.16 -17.77 29.49
C ARG A 265 15.34 -17.08 28.14
N ARG A 266 16.55 -17.13 27.58
CA ARG A 266 16.78 -16.80 26.18
C ARG A 266 15.89 -17.73 25.37
N GLY A 267 14.93 -17.18 24.64
CA GLY A 267 14.19 -17.90 23.61
C GLY A 267 15.20 -18.57 22.67
N GLY A 268 14.91 -19.80 22.28
CA GLY A 268 15.81 -20.67 21.52
C GLY A 268 16.31 -20.01 20.24
N GLY A 269 17.47 -19.35 20.32
CA GLY A 269 18.25 -18.91 19.19
C GLY A 269 19.23 -20.01 18.80
N ARG A 270 19.16 -20.41 17.52
CA ARG A 270 20.01 -21.39 16.83
C ARG A 270 21.42 -21.51 17.41
N LYS A 271 21.86 -22.76 17.64
CA LYS A 271 23.27 -23.10 17.91
C LYS A 271 24.14 -22.42 16.86
N LYS A 272 24.97 -21.48 17.32
CA LYS A 272 26.05 -20.85 16.57
C LYS A 272 26.93 -21.97 16.03
N GLY A 273 27.05 -22.05 14.70
CA GLY A 273 27.81 -23.09 14.02
C GLY A 273 29.26 -23.10 14.50
N ASN A 274 29.79 -24.30 14.70
CA ASN A 274 31.20 -24.54 14.96
C ASN A 274 32.06 -23.86 13.91
N ALA A 275 32.99 -23.03 14.34
CA ALA A 275 34.13 -22.66 13.49
C ALA A 275 34.84 -23.93 13.00
N PRO A 276 35.29 -24.00 11.73
CA PRO A 276 36.09 -25.09 11.23
C PRO A 276 37.39 -25.18 12.06
N ALA A 277 37.80 -26.39 12.41
CA ALA A 277 39.05 -26.62 13.12
C ALA A 277 40.23 -26.50 12.14
N ASN A 278 41.37 -25.99 12.62
CA ASN A 278 42.51 -25.67 11.77
C ASN A 278 43.50 -26.85 11.60
N SER A 279 43.39 -27.90 12.44
CA SER A 279 44.12 -29.17 12.30
C SER A 279 43.18 -30.36 12.47
N ALA A 280 43.55 -31.51 11.88
CA ALA A 280 42.84 -32.77 12.03
C ALA A 280 42.78 -33.23 13.51
N GLY A 281 43.85 -32.97 14.29
CA GLY A 281 43.86 -33.26 15.73
C GLY A 281 42.86 -32.40 16.52
N GLU A 282 42.81 -31.11 16.20
CA GLU A 282 41.89 -30.14 16.80
C GLU A 282 40.41 -30.40 16.42
N ALA A 283 40.17 -30.88 15.20
CA ALA A 283 38.83 -31.25 14.72
C ALA A 283 38.24 -32.42 15.50
N ILE A 284 39.06 -33.43 15.77
CA ILE A 284 38.66 -34.63 16.52
C ILE A 284 38.42 -34.30 17.99
N GLU A 285 39.30 -33.49 18.62
CA GLU A 285 39.15 -33.06 20.01
C GLU A 285 37.85 -32.27 20.21
N LYS A 286 37.57 -31.31 19.32
CA LYS A 286 36.33 -30.51 19.37
C LYS A 286 35.08 -31.35 19.15
N MET A 287 35.14 -32.37 18.27
CA MET A 287 34.03 -33.33 18.10
C MET A 287 33.78 -34.16 19.36
N LEU A 288 34.84 -34.59 20.05
CA LEU A 288 34.75 -35.39 21.28
C LEU A 288 34.16 -34.59 22.44
N GLN A 289 34.51 -33.31 22.55
CA GLN A 289 34.02 -32.40 23.59
C GLN A 289 32.52 -32.08 23.42
N GLU A 290 32.04 -31.97 22.18
CA GLU A 290 30.65 -31.57 21.94
C GLU A 290 29.67 -32.73 22.06
N LYS A 291 30.04 -33.96 21.64
CA LYS A 291 29.19 -35.16 21.74
C LYS A 291 30.00 -36.46 21.76
N LYS A 292 29.67 -37.38 22.66
CA LYS A 292 30.02 -38.81 22.51
C LYS A 292 29.20 -39.40 21.36
N ILE A 293 29.83 -39.65 20.22
CA ILE A 293 29.16 -40.00 18.95
C ILE A 293 28.56 -41.42 19.00
N SER A 294 29.13 -42.34 19.78
CA SER A 294 28.63 -43.72 19.92
C SER A 294 29.09 -44.39 21.22
N ALA A 295 28.26 -45.24 21.83
CA ALA A 295 28.64 -46.01 23.01
C ALA A 295 29.58 -47.20 22.71
N LYS A 296 29.87 -47.49 21.44
CA LYS A 296 30.71 -48.63 21.01
C LYS A 296 32.18 -48.27 20.76
N ILE A 297 32.57 -47.04 21.06
CA ILE A 297 33.93 -46.53 20.82
C ILE A 297 34.64 -46.39 22.16
N ASN A 298 35.89 -46.87 22.25
CA ASN A 298 36.73 -46.65 23.43
C ASN A 298 37.39 -45.26 23.34
N TYR A 299 36.83 -44.31 24.09
CA TYR A 299 37.24 -42.90 24.08
C TYR A 299 38.61 -42.64 24.70
N ASP A 300 39.09 -43.54 25.57
CA ASP A 300 40.39 -43.40 26.21
C ASP A 300 41.53 -43.66 25.21
N VAL A 301 41.34 -44.64 24.33
CA VAL A 301 42.28 -44.93 23.23
C VAL A 301 42.32 -43.76 22.24
N LEU A 302 41.16 -43.20 21.87
CA LEU A 302 41.10 -42.02 21.00
C LEU A 302 41.80 -40.79 21.60
N LYS A 303 41.71 -40.62 22.93
CA LYS A 303 42.42 -39.54 23.62
C LYS A 303 43.93 -39.77 23.61
N SER A 304 44.40 -41.00 23.80
CA SER A 304 45.84 -41.32 23.71
C SER A 304 46.42 -41.09 22.31
N LEU A 305 45.69 -41.44 21.25
CA LEU A 305 46.06 -41.18 19.86
C LEU A 305 46.13 -39.67 19.55
N SER A 306 45.22 -38.87 20.12
CA SER A 306 45.26 -37.41 19.96
C SER A 306 46.47 -36.74 20.63
N MET A 307 46.97 -37.31 21.74
CA MET A 307 48.17 -36.79 22.39
C MET A 307 49.42 -37.12 21.56
N SER A 308 49.48 -38.34 20.99
CA SER A 308 50.56 -38.75 20.09
C SER A 308 50.64 -37.92 18.81
N LEU A 309 49.50 -37.56 18.20
CA LEU A 309 49.46 -36.68 17.02
C LEU A 309 49.92 -35.25 17.33
N LYS A 310 49.71 -34.79 18.57
CA LYS A 310 50.14 -33.47 19.02
C LYS A 310 51.65 -33.41 19.30
N GLU A 311 52.26 -34.54 19.66
CA GLU A 311 53.71 -34.67 19.84
C GLU A 311 54.43 -34.68 18.47
N GLU A 312 53.88 -35.35 17.45
CA GLU A 312 54.46 -35.34 16.09
C GLU A 312 54.36 -33.96 15.40
N GLU A 313 53.30 -33.18 15.65
CA GLU A 313 53.18 -31.79 15.16
C GLU A 313 54.12 -30.79 15.87
N LEU A 314 54.68 -31.15 17.04
CA LEU A 314 55.63 -30.30 17.78
C LEU A 314 57.11 -30.61 17.47
N GLU A 315 57.39 -31.77 16.88
CA GLU A 315 58.73 -32.19 16.44
C GLU A 315 59.03 -31.89 14.96
N SER A 316 58.06 -31.36 14.20
CA SER A 316 58.19 -30.93 12.80
C SER A 316 58.19 -29.41 12.65
#